data_AF-A0A4D4K4Z6-F1
#
_entry.id   AF-A0A4D4K4Z6-F1
#
_cell.length_a   1.000
_cell.length_b   1.000
_cell.length_c   1.000
_cell.angle_alpha   90.00
_cell.angle_beta   90.00
_cell.angle_gamma   90.00
#
_symmetry.space_group_name_H-M   'P 1'
#
loop_
_entity.id
_entity.type
_entity.pdbx_description
1 polymer ?
#
loop_
_entity_poly.entity_id
_entity_poly.type
_entity_poly.pdbx_seq_one_letter_code
_entity_poly.pdbx_strand_id
1 'polypeptide(L)' 'MATDLNGFSGTQTPEQGAAIAIRLATLPDDGPTGQLFDDNGVVPW' A
#
# COMPACT_ATOMS: atom_id res chain seq x y z
N MET A 1 -2.68 -5.71 -6.92
CA MET A 1 -1.91 -6.97 -6.91
C MET A 1 -2.82 -8.14 -7.22
N ALA A 2 -2.41 -9.10 -8.03
CA ALA A 2 -3.13 -10.37 -8.22
C ALA A 2 -2.61 -11.41 -7.21
N THR A 3 -3.32 -11.60 -6.12
CA THR A 3 -3.03 -12.63 -5.10
C THR A 3 -4.26 -13.54 -4.94
N ASP A 4 -4.07 -14.68 -4.27
CA ASP A 4 -5.16 -15.64 -4.00
C ASP A 4 -6.34 -14.96 -3.26
N LEU A 5 -6.02 -13.99 -2.40
CA LEU A 5 -6.96 -13.17 -1.62
C LEU A 5 -7.98 -12.40 -2.49
N ASN A 6 -7.64 -12.06 -3.74
CA ASN A 6 -8.52 -11.32 -4.64
C ASN A 6 -8.76 -12.03 -5.99
N GLY A 7 -8.63 -13.37 -6.01
CA GLY A 7 -8.97 -14.19 -7.17
C GLY A 7 -8.20 -13.79 -8.43
N PHE A 8 -6.92 -13.43 -8.28
CA PHE A 8 -6.04 -12.95 -9.35
C PHE A 8 -6.55 -11.71 -10.13
N SER A 9 -7.52 -10.97 -9.59
CA SER A 9 -8.19 -9.87 -10.32
C SER A 9 -7.52 -8.49 -10.15
N GLY A 10 -6.31 -8.43 -9.62
CA GLY A 10 -5.58 -7.17 -9.50
C GLY A 10 -4.77 -6.85 -10.75
N THR A 11 -4.95 -5.64 -11.29
CA THR A 11 -4.21 -5.14 -12.47
C THR A 11 -2.74 -4.80 -12.20
N GLN A 12 -2.36 -4.66 -10.93
CA GLN A 12 -0.99 -4.39 -10.50
C GLN A 12 -0.19 -5.68 -10.28
N THR A 13 1.10 -5.66 -10.61
CA THR A 13 2.04 -6.74 -10.28
C THR A 13 2.27 -6.82 -8.76
N PRO A 14 2.78 -7.96 -8.23
CA PRO A 14 3.15 -8.08 -6.82
C PRO A 14 4.13 -7.00 -6.35
N GLU A 15 5.10 -6.65 -7.19
CA GLU A 15 6.07 -5.58 -6.91
C GLU A 15 5.39 -4.22 -6.76
N GLN A 16 4.41 -3.94 -7.63
CA GLN A 16 3.71 -2.65 -7.63
C GLN A 16 2.92 -2.42 -6.34
N GLY A 17 2.20 -3.42 -5.84
CA GLY A 17 1.45 -3.18 -4.60
C GLY A 17 2.26 -3.39 -3.31
N ALA A 18 3.43 -4.06 -3.37
CA ALA A 18 4.33 -4.12 -2.22
C ALA A 18 5.00 -2.76 -1.94
N ALA A 19 5.07 -1.87 -2.94
CA ALA A 19 5.75 -0.58 -2.84
C ALA A 19 5.19 0.31 -1.72
N ILE A 20 3.87 0.40 -1.57
CA ILE A 20 3.26 1.22 -0.50
C ILE A 20 3.54 0.66 0.89
N ALA A 21 3.52 -0.66 1.05
CA ALA A 21 3.83 -1.32 2.32
C ALA A 21 5.30 -1.09 2.72
N ILE A 22 6.23 -1.21 1.77
CA ILE A 22 7.65 -0.94 2.00
C ILE A 22 7.88 0.52 2.35
N ARG A 23 7.28 1.47 1.60
CA ARG A 23 7.41 2.90 1.86
C ARG A 23 7.01 3.26 3.29
N LEU A 24 5.84 2.78 3.74
CA LEU A 24 5.34 3.05 5.09
C LEU A 24 6.21 2.41 6.18
N ALA A 25 6.72 1.20 5.95
CA ALA A 25 7.62 0.52 6.89
C ALA A 25 9.00 1.19 7.03
N THR A 26 9.41 1.98 6.04
CA THR A 26 10.70 2.70 6.02
C THR A 26 10.60 4.18 6.38
N LEU A 27 9.44 4.64 6.85
CA LEU A 27 9.29 6.03 7.29
C LEU A 27 10.19 6.29 8.52
N PRO A 28 10.79 7.48 8.62
CA PRO A 28 11.45 7.91 9.84
C PRO A 28 10.44 8.04 11.00
N ASP A 29 10.92 8.06 12.25
CA ASP A 29 10.09 7.98 13.46
C ASP A 29 9.04 9.12 13.57
N ASP A 30 9.24 10.22 12.86
CA ASP A 30 8.31 11.36 12.72
C ASP A 30 7.28 11.19 11.58
N GLY A 31 7.21 10.00 10.99
CA GLY A 31 6.29 9.65 9.93
C GLY A 31 4.80 9.68 10.36
N PRO A 32 3.88 9.79 9.39
CA PRO A 32 2.45 9.87 9.69
C PRO A 32 1.91 8.62 10.38
N THR A 33 1.18 8.82 11.49
CA THR A 33 0.45 7.75 12.21
C THR A 33 -1.07 7.93 12.10
N GLY A 34 -1.84 6.83 12.14
CA GLY A 34 -3.30 6.87 12.27
C GLY A 34 -4.08 7.26 11.00
N GLN A 35 -3.45 7.19 9.84
CA GLN A 35 -4.06 7.52 8.53
C GLN A 35 -4.10 6.28 7.63
N LEU A 36 -5.07 6.24 6.71
CA LEU A 36 -5.14 5.23 5.65
C LEU A 36 -4.45 5.76 4.39
N PHE A 37 -3.63 4.93 3.75
CA PHE A 37 -2.87 5.29 2.55
C PHE A 37 -3.11 4.30 1.41
N ASP A 38 -3.23 4.82 0.19
CA ASP A 38 -3.12 4.06 -1.06
C ASP A 38 -1.92 4.57 -1.90
N ASP A 39 -1.77 4.05 -3.12
CA ASP A 39 -0.73 4.49 -4.06
C ASP A 39 -0.83 5.97 -4.45
N ASN A 40 -1.99 6.61 -4.27
CA ASN A 40 -2.28 7.99 -4.63
C ASN A 40 -2.18 8.96 -3.43
N GLY A 41 -2.11 8.45 -2.20
CA GLY A 41 -1.91 9.25 -0.99
C GLY A 41 -2.85 8.89 0.15
N VAL A 42 -3.21 9.88 0.97
CA VAL A 42 -4.11 9.68 2.12
C VAL A 42 -5.54 9.47 1.63
N VAL A 43 -6.17 8.41 2.12
CA VAL A 43 -7.59 8.11 1.86
C VAL A 43 -8.42 8.59 3.06
N PRO A 44 -9.39 9.49 2.86
CA PRO A 44 -10.31 9.90 3.92
C PRO A 44 -11.25 8.75 4.30
N TRP A 45 -11.60 8.68 5.59
CA TRP A 45 -12.53 7.69 6.14
C TRP A 45 -13.99 8.02 5.81
#